data_AF-A0A9Q9EIU5-F1
#
_entry.id   AF-A0A9Q9EIU5-F1
#
_cell.length_a   1.000
_cell.length_b   1.000
_cell.length_c   1.000
_cell.angle_alpha   90.00
_cell.angle_beta   90.00
_cell.angle_gamma   90.00
#
_symmetry.space_group_name_H-M   'P 1'
#
loop_
_entity.id
_entity.type
_entity.pdbx_description
1 polymer ?
#
loop_
_entity_poly.entity_id
_entity_poly.type
_entity_poly.pdbx_seq_one_letter_code
_entity_poly.pdbx_strand_id
1 'polypeptide(L)'
;MAHPQTTIPTFYRLFFTVLDPMIALHASYMMFFTPAVVTDAFVPAAISPYDPSQTFFQQQLGGALLMCAVLDIFLLRQTNEIWIWKVMQGG
;
A
#
# COMPACT_ATOMS: atom_id res chain seq x y z
N MET A 1 15.91 -21.23 13.47
CA MET A 1 16.88 -21.18 12.37
C MET A 1 17.49 -19.78 12.37
N ALA A 2 18.81 -19.64 12.38
CA ALA A 2 19.45 -18.32 12.33
C ALA A 2 19.47 -17.84 10.86
N HIS A 3 18.80 -16.73 10.57
CA HIS A 3 18.85 -16.11 9.24
C HIS A 3 20.14 -15.27 9.12
N PRO A 4 20.89 -15.36 8.02
CA PRO A 4 22.06 -14.52 7.81
C PRO A 4 21.63 -13.04 7.77
N GLN A 5 22.22 -12.25 8.65
CA GLN A 5 21.97 -10.80 8.77
C GLN A 5 22.50 -10.09 7.52
N THR A 6 21.65 -9.99 6.50
CA THR A 6 21.94 -9.23 5.29
C THR A 6 21.48 -7.80 5.50
N THR A 7 22.40 -6.85 5.45
CA THR A 7 22.08 -5.43 5.61
C THR A 7 21.15 -4.98 4.48
N ILE A 8 20.01 -4.41 4.84
CA ILE A 8 19.05 -3.84 3.87
C ILE A 8 19.72 -2.63 3.20
N PRO A 9 19.81 -2.60 1.86
CA PRO A 9 20.38 -1.45 1.16
C PRO A 9 19.60 -0.16 1.47
N THR A 10 20.33 0.95 1.64
CA THR A 10 19.76 2.25 2.04
C THR A 10 18.63 2.71 1.12
N PHE A 11 18.74 2.43 -0.18
CA PHE A 11 17.70 2.73 -1.17
C PHE A 11 16.36 2.08 -0.80
N TYR A 12 16.33 0.76 -0.57
CA TYR A 12 15.11 0.05 -0.18
C TYR A 12 14.58 0.50 1.17
N ARG A 13 15.48 0.86 2.08
CA ARG A 13 15.10 1.39 3.39
C ARG A 13 14.30 2.68 3.25
N LEU A 14 14.78 3.62 2.43
CA LEU A 14 14.07 4.88 2.18
C LEU A 14 12.79 4.66 1.38
N PHE A 15 12.85 3.84 0.33
CA PHE A 15 11.71 3.58 -0.52
C PHE A 15 10.54 2.98 0.28
N PHE A 16 10.76 1.87 0.99
CA PHE A 16 9.68 1.17 1.70
C PHE A 16 9.25 1.83 3.01
N THR A 17 10.08 2.66 3.65
CA THR A 17 9.66 3.34 4.90
C THR A 17 9.15 4.76 4.70
N VAL A 18 9.26 5.31 3.49
CA VAL A 18 8.86 6.70 3.18
C VAL A 18 8.00 6.77 1.92
N LEU A 19 8.53 6.35 0.77
CA LEU A 19 7.84 6.54 -0.51
C LEU A 19 6.61 5.62 -0.64
N ASP A 20 6.79 4.33 -0.38
CA ASP A 20 5.72 3.33 -0.45
C ASP A 20 4.53 3.68 0.46
N PRO A 21 4.72 3.96 1.77
CA PRO A 21 3.60 4.35 2.62
C PRO A 21 2.97 5.69 2.22
N MET A 22 3.73 6.65 1.65
CA MET A 22 3.13 7.88 1.13
C MET A 22 2.21 7.61 -0.07
N ILE A 23 2.65 6.74 -0.99
CA ILE A 23 1.85 6.32 -2.15
C ILE A 23 0.61 5.56 -1.67
N ALA A 24 0.76 4.62 -0.74
CA ALA A 24 -0.33 3.84 -0.17
C ALA A 24 -1.34 4.72 0.58
N LEU A 25 -0.89 5.70 1.38
CA LEU A 25 -1.77 6.68 2.04
C LEU A 25 -2.54 7.53 1.03
N HIS A 26 -1.88 7.99 -0.03
CA HIS A 26 -2.54 8.77 -1.08
C HIS A 26 -3.58 7.95 -1.84
N ALA A 27 -3.25 6.72 -2.22
CA ALA A 27 -4.18 5.81 -2.88
C ALA A 27 -5.37 5.45 -1.97
N SER A 28 -5.11 5.17 -0.69
CA SER A 28 -6.15 4.94 0.33
C SER A 28 -7.10 6.14 0.46
N TYR A 29 -6.56 7.36 0.53
CA TYR A 29 -7.34 8.59 0.52
C TYR A 29 -8.25 8.68 -0.71
N MET A 30 -7.71 8.46 -1.92
CA MET A 30 -8.52 8.52 -3.14
C MET A 30 -9.62 7.46 -3.15
N MET A 31 -9.36 6.26 -2.63
CA MET A 31 -10.37 5.21 -2.53
C MET A 31 -11.51 5.55 -1.56
N PHE A 32 -11.22 6.31 -0.50
CA PHE A 32 -12.23 6.75 0.46
C PHE A 32 -13.03 7.97 0.00
N PHE A 33 -12.37 8.94 -0.63
CA PHE A 33 -12.96 10.26 -0.87
C PHE A 33 -13.24 10.55 -2.35
N THR A 34 -12.55 9.90 -3.28
CA THR A 34 -12.75 10.09 -4.73
C THR A 34 -12.87 8.76 -5.49
N PRO A 35 -13.73 7.81 -5.07
CA PRO A 35 -13.81 6.47 -5.65
C PRO A 35 -14.24 6.46 -7.14
N ALA A 36 -15.01 7.46 -7.57
CA ALA A 36 -15.37 7.63 -8.98
C ALA A 36 -14.14 7.93 -9.85
N VAL A 37 -13.23 8.80 -9.39
CA VAL A 37 -11.98 9.13 -10.08
C VAL A 37 -11.08 7.89 -10.16
N VAL A 38 -10.98 7.14 -9.06
CA VAL A 38 -10.20 5.89 -9.03
C VAL A 38 -10.76 4.89 -10.03
N THR A 39 -12.08 4.72 -10.08
CA THR A 39 -12.73 3.77 -11.00
C THR A 39 -12.53 4.17 -12.46
N ASP A 40 -12.71 5.47 -12.77
CA ASP A 40 -12.53 6.02 -14.12
C ASP A 40 -11.10 5.83 -14.66
N ALA A 41 -10.10 5.86 -13.78
CA ALA A 41 -8.71 5.64 -14.15
C ALA A 41 -8.42 4.22 -14.68
N PHE A 42 -9.24 3.22 -14.30
CA PHE A 42 -9.10 1.83 -14.77
C PHE A 42 -10.15 1.43 -15.79
N VAL A 43 -11.37 1.94 -15.64
CA VAL A 43 -12.50 1.68 -16.53
C VAL A 43 -13.15 3.01 -16.87
N PRO A 44 -13.01 3.51 -18.11
CA PRO A 44 -13.58 4.79 -18.50
C PRO A 44 -15.08 4.86 -18.21
N ALA A 45 -15.53 5.98 -17.64
CA ALA A 45 -16.92 6.22 -17.28
C ALA A 45 -17.87 6.17 -18.48
N ALA A 46 -17.35 6.40 -19.70
CA ALA A 46 -18.10 6.25 -20.95
C ALA A 46 -18.49 4.79 -21.25
N ILE A 47 -17.77 3.80 -20.69
CA ILE A 47 -18.03 2.36 -20.85
C ILE A 47 -18.80 1.82 -19.65
N SER A 48 -18.35 2.16 -18.43
CA SER A 48 -18.98 1.73 -17.18
C SER A 48 -18.85 2.84 -16.15
N PRO A 49 -19.89 3.67 -15.96
CA PRO A 49 -19.85 4.75 -14.97
C PRO A 49 -19.80 4.17 -13.55
N TYR A 50 -19.24 4.97 -12.64
CA TYR A 50 -19.17 4.62 -11.23
C TYR A 50 -20.56 4.34 -10.64
N ASP A 51 -20.72 3.19 -10.00
CA ASP A 51 -21.92 2.83 -9.23
C ASP A 51 -21.65 2.95 -7.72
N PRO A 52 -22.37 3.83 -6.99
CA PRO A 52 -22.26 3.93 -5.54
C PRO A 52 -22.51 2.62 -4.78
N SER A 53 -23.24 1.65 -5.35
CA SER A 53 -23.42 0.33 -4.75
C SER A 53 -22.09 -0.43 -4.59
N GLN A 54 -21.09 -0.11 -5.42
CA GLN A 54 -19.78 -0.72 -5.43
C GLN A 54 -18.79 -0.06 -4.46
N THR A 55 -19.15 1.07 -3.84
CA THR A 55 -18.27 1.85 -2.92
C THR A 55 -17.61 1.00 -1.85
N PHE A 56 -18.29 -0.05 -1.36
CA PHE A 56 -17.75 -0.97 -0.36
C PHE A 56 -16.41 -1.60 -0.79
N PHE A 57 -16.25 -1.97 -2.06
CA PHE A 57 -15.00 -2.56 -2.55
C PHE A 57 -13.82 -1.57 -2.46
N GLN A 58 -14.07 -0.32 -2.83
CA GLN A 58 -13.08 0.75 -2.78
C GLN A 58 -12.71 1.05 -1.33
N GLN A 59 -13.68 1.07 -0.42
CA GLN A 59 -13.43 1.23 1.02
C GLN A 59 -12.57 0.07 1.57
N GLN A 60 -12.85 -1.17 1.19
CA GLN A 60 -12.03 -2.32 1.58
C GLN A 60 -10.59 -2.23 1.04
N LEU A 61 -10.43 -1.87 -0.23
CA LEU A 61 -9.10 -1.68 -0.84
C LEU A 61 -8.35 -0.51 -0.19
N GLY A 62 -9.04 0.59 0.11
CA GLY A 62 -8.47 1.73 0.81
C GLY A 62 -8.01 1.37 2.21
N GLY A 63 -8.79 0.57 2.94
CA GLY A 63 -8.43 0.04 4.24
C GLY A 63 -7.22 -0.89 4.19
N ALA A 64 -7.13 -1.75 3.17
CA ALA A 64 -5.98 -2.62 2.96
C ALA A 64 -4.69 -1.82 2.70
N LEU A 65 -4.75 -0.80 1.84
CA LEU A 65 -3.60 0.09 1.59
C LEU A 65 -3.20 0.89 2.83
N LEU A 66 -4.18 1.33 3.62
CA LEU A 66 -3.91 2.00 4.90
C LEU A 66 -3.19 1.07 5.87
N MET A 67 -3.62 -0.19 5.96
CA MET A 67 -2.96 -1.21 6.77
C MET A 67 -1.50 -1.42 6.30
N CYS A 68 -1.27 -1.55 4.99
CA CYS A 68 0.10 -1.66 4.45
C CYS A 68 0.95 -0.44 4.86
N ALA A 69 0.45 0.78 4.66
CA ALA A 69 1.18 1.99 5.04
C ALA A 69 1.54 2.05 6.53
N VAL A 70 0.63 1.63 7.41
CA VAL A 70 0.89 1.51 8.85
C VAL A 70 2.00 0.50 9.11
N LEU A 71 1.94 -0.68 8.51
CA LEU A 71 2.97 -1.70 8.67
C LEU A 71 4.32 -1.22 8.13
N ASP A 72 4.38 -0.58 6.96
CA ASP A 72 5.61 -0.03 6.40
C ASP A 72 6.24 1.06 7.27
N ILE A 73 5.41 1.93 7.85
CA ILE A 73 5.86 3.01 8.73
C ILE A 73 6.34 2.47 10.08
N PHE A 74 5.59 1.55 10.69
CA PHE A 74 5.86 1.10 12.06
C PHE A 74 6.70 -0.17 12.09
N LEU A 75 6.30 -1.24 11.40
CA LEU A 75 6.99 -2.54 11.47
C LEU A 75 8.41 -2.46 10.90
N LEU A 76 8.57 -1.94 9.69
CA LEU A 76 9.88 -1.92 9.02
C LEU A 76 10.90 -1.01 9.72
N ARG A 77 10.45 0.01 10.45
CA ARG A 77 11.35 0.86 11.26
C ARG A 77 11.82 0.21 12.55
N GLN A 78 11.12 -0.83 13.04
CA GLN A 78 11.48 -1.54 14.27
C GLN A 78 12.36 -2.76 14.05
N THR A 79 12.63 -3.16 12.79
CA THR A 79 13.41 -4.36 12.48
C THR A 79 14.40 -4.16 11.35
N ASN A 80 15.56 -4.81 11.47
CA ASN A 80 16.57 -4.90 10.40
C ASN A 80 16.64 -6.32 9.80
N GLU A 81 15.72 -7.19 10.18
CA GLU A 81 15.65 -8.57 9.70
C GLU A 81 15.14 -8.62 8.26
N ILE A 82 16.02 -8.91 7.31
CA ILE A 82 15.70 -8.92 5.87
C ILE A 82 14.52 -9.86 5.51
N TRP A 83 14.34 -10.95 6.26
CA TRP A 83 13.26 -11.89 5.98
C TRP A 83 11.88 -11.27 6.28
N ILE A 84 11.78 -10.39 7.28
CA ILE A 84 10.54 -9.66 7.59
C ILE A 84 10.22 -8.70 6.45
N TRP A 85 11.24 -8.00 5.95
CA TRP A 85 11.09 -7.07 4.82
C TRP A 85 10.59 -7.79 3.56
N LYS A 86 11.14 -8.98 3.27
CA LYS A 86 10.68 -9.81 2.15
C LYS A 86 9.24 -10.27 2.32
N VAL A 87 8.89 -10.84 3.47
CA VAL A 87 7.52 -11.33 3.73
C VAL A 87 6.50 -10.20 3.63
N MET A 88 6.83 -9.02 4.18
CA MET A 88 5.97 -7.84 4.12
C MET A 88 5.74 -7.36 2.67
N GLN A 89 6.80 -7.34 1.86
CA GLN A 89 6.76 -6.84 0.47
C GLN A 89 6.34 -7.89 -0.57
N GLY A 90 6.02 -9.13 -0.15
CA GLY A 90 5.51 -10.18 -1.05
C GLY A 90 6.53 -11.21 -1.56
N GLY A 91 7.77 -11.20 -1.04
CA GLY A 91 8.78 -12.24 -1.24
C GLY A 91 9.72 -12.03 -2.42
#